data_AF-A0A1C5UHE5-F1
#
_entry.id   AF-A0A1C5UHE5-F1
#
_cell.length_a   1.000
_cell.length_b   1.000
_cell.length_c   1.000
_cell.angle_alpha   90.00
_cell.angle_beta   90.00
_cell.angle_gamma   90.00
#
_symmetry.space_group_name_H-M   'P 1'
#
loop_
_entity.id
_entity.type
_entity.pdbx_description
1 polymer ?
#
loop_
_entity_poly.entity_id
_entity_poly.type
_entity_poly.pdbx_seq_one_letter_code
_entity_poly.pdbx_strand_id
1 'polypeptide(L)'
;MYQLKDRSTFAFSAENPTGTRNGGTRGKDCEKLNPCLLVKEGDTVTLCEVDGPGMITHLWFTGYIGHSFILRIYWEGSDFPSVEAPISAFFGCGYDENFADAEGRYPVLNSSMMLVAPGRGYNSYFEMPFQKHCRITIENRSSEPQYLFYMITGWRGALPENISYFHAAYRQEHPVQKGRSYVVADHIEGKGRFIGMTLSVGVNGHNTCWVEGEAKIYLDGEEYPSLNYTGTEDYFCGSYGFGNDIQLKKYQPFSGLYAGLYAILGDTNEMYNAQKRFLLYRWHVADAVYFEKSFKMTMDNLGWTGPRYDDYTSVAYWYLDKPKKLPFVLPEDHELIMK
;
A
#
# COMPACT_ATOMS: atom_id res chain seq x y z
N MET A 1 -28.15 -14.36 3.76
CA MET A 1 -28.13 -15.82 3.47
C MET A 1 -26.87 -16.09 2.67
N TYR A 2 -25.96 -16.96 3.13
CA TYR A 2 -24.75 -17.33 2.38
C TYR A 2 -25.14 -18.32 1.27
N GLN A 3 -25.05 -17.90 0.01
CA GLN A 3 -25.28 -18.77 -1.14
C GLN A 3 -24.04 -19.60 -1.43
N LEU A 4 -24.20 -20.90 -1.69
CA LEU A 4 -23.12 -21.73 -2.23
C LEU A 4 -22.75 -21.21 -3.61
N LYS A 5 -21.47 -20.88 -3.80
CA LYS A 5 -20.92 -20.44 -5.08
C LYS A 5 -20.05 -21.56 -5.64
N ASP A 6 -20.17 -21.83 -6.94
CA ASP A 6 -19.32 -22.78 -7.63
C ASP A 6 -17.90 -22.20 -7.81
N ARG A 7 -17.05 -22.46 -6.82
CA ARG A 7 -15.71 -21.88 -6.71
C ARG A 7 -14.72 -22.93 -6.22
N SER A 8 -13.49 -22.86 -6.71
CA SER A 8 -12.39 -23.70 -6.23
C SER A 8 -11.21 -22.87 -5.75
N THR A 9 -10.76 -23.10 -4.51
CA THR A 9 -9.62 -22.39 -3.94
C THR A 9 -8.30 -22.76 -4.61
N PHE A 10 -7.42 -21.77 -4.74
CA PHE A 10 -5.99 -21.95 -4.97
C PHE A 10 -5.18 -21.18 -3.93
N ALA A 11 -3.95 -21.63 -3.71
CA ALA A 11 -3.06 -21.07 -2.70
C ALA A 11 -1.60 -21.29 -3.12
N PHE A 12 -0.86 -20.20 -3.31
CA PHE A 12 0.56 -20.21 -3.64
C PHE A 12 1.39 -19.87 -2.40
N SER A 13 2.46 -20.63 -2.20
CA SER A 13 3.49 -20.40 -1.18
C SER A 13 4.80 -21.03 -1.64
N ALA A 14 5.90 -20.78 -0.92
CA ALA A 14 7.17 -21.48 -1.18
C ALA A 14 7.04 -23.02 -1.12
N GLU A 15 6.09 -23.52 -0.31
CA GLU A 15 5.80 -24.95 -0.19
C GLU A 15 4.80 -25.47 -1.24
N ASN A 16 4.03 -24.59 -1.90
CA ASN A 16 3.15 -24.93 -3.02
C ASN A 16 3.34 -23.93 -4.18
N PRO A 17 4.47 -23.99 -4.90
CA PRO A 17 4.81 -22.98 -5.91
C PRO A 17 3.88 -23.03 -7.14
N THR A 18 3.16 -24.14 -7.35
CA THR A 18 2.23 -24.30 -8.48
C THR A 18 0.81 -23.84 -8.17
N GLY A 19 0.48 -23.56 -6.90
CA GLY A 19 -0.86 -23.17 -6.48
C GLY A 19 -1.94 -24.24 -6.67
N THR A 20 -1.54 -25.48 -7.02
CA THR A 20 -2.47 -26.58 -7.32
C THR A 20 -2.97 -27.26 -6.04
N ARG A 21 -4.14 -27.88 -6.11
CA ARG A 21 -4.62 -28.76 -5.03
C ARG A 21 -3.68 -29.95 -4.89
N ASN A 22 -3.36 -30.31 -3.65
CA ASN A 22 -2.33 -31.31 -3.34
C ASN A 22 -0.92 -30.94 -3.87
N GLY A 23 -0.66 -29.68 -4.22
CA GLY A 23 0.65 -29.21 -4.71
C GLY A 23 1.67 -28.86 -3.62
N GLY A 24 1.28 -28.89 -2.34
CA GLY A 24 2.14 -28.62 -1.20
C GLY A 24 3.30 -29.61 -1.02
N THR A 25 4.14 -29.38 0.00
CA THR A 25 5.28 -30.24 0.31
C THR A 25 4.89 -31.69 0.62
N ARG A 26 5.85 -32.61 0.44
CA ARG A 26 5.72 -34.03 0.77
C ARG A 26 6.41 -34.38 2.10
N GLY A 27 6.51 -33.39 2.98
CA GLY A 27 7.07 -33.57 4.33
C GLY A 27 6.21 -34.50 5.17
N LYS A 28 6.82 -35.10 6.19
CA LYS A 28 6.14 -35.88 7.23
C LYS A 28 5.45 -34.96 8.23
N ASP A 29 4.66 -35.56 9.13
CA ASP A 29 4.12 -34.84 10.28
C ASP A 29 5.26 -34.15 11.05
N CYS A 30 5.07 -32.87 11.35
CA CYS A 30 6.05 -32.00 12.03
C CYS A 30 7.35 -31.73 11.25
N GLU A 31 7.35 -31.83 9.91
CA GLU A 31 8.51 -31.52 9.07
C GLU A 31 8.27 -30.25 8.22
N LYS A 32 9.22 -29.32 8.23
CA LYS A 32 9.26 -28.16 7.31
C LYS A 32 10.33 -28.42 6.27
N LEU A 33 9.97 -28.36 4.98
CA LEU A 33 10.94 -28.60 3.90
C LEU A 33 11.45 -27.28 3.30
N ASN A 34 10.55 -26.45 2.76
CA ASN A 34 10.92 -25.20 2.07
C ASN A 34 9.95 -24.07 2.46
N PRO A 35 10.00 -23.60 3.72
CA PRO A 35 9.01 -22.68 4.25
C PRO A 35 9.14 -21.25 3.70
N CYS A 36 10.26 -20.92 3.04
CA CYS A 36 10.56 -19.60 2.49
C CYS A 36 11.21 -19.69 1.12
N LEU A 37 11.15 -18.57 0.42
CA LEU A 37 11.80 -18.34 -0.86
C LEU A 37 13.04 -17.47 -0.62
N LEU A 38 14.21 -17.91 -1.09
CA LEU A 38 15.39 -17.06 -1.20
C LEU A 38 15.33 -16.32 -2.53
N VAL A 39 15.31 -14.99 -2.50
CA VAL A 39 15.34 -14.13 -3.68
C VAL A 39 16.73 -13.49 -3.74
N LYS A 40 17.52 -13.82 -4.76
CA LYS A 40 18.87 -13.26 -4.90
C LYS A 40 18.81 -11.79 -5.28
N GLU A 41 19.88 -11.07 -5.00
CA GLU A 41 20.11 -9.70 -5.44
C GLU A 41 19.90 -9.56 -6.96
N GLY A 42 19.09 -8.59 -7.38
CA GLY A 42 18.73 -8.33 -8.78
C GLY A 42 17.72 -9.31 -9.39
N ASP A 43 17.41 -10.45 -8.74
CA ASP A 43 16.46 -11.42 -9.28
C ASP A 43 15.01 -10.92 -9.16
N THR A 44 14.21 -11.29 -10.17
CA THR A 44 12.75 -11.21 -10.11
C THR A 44 12.18 -12.62 -10.11
N VAL A 45 11.38 -12.94 -9.09
CA VAL A 45 10.74 -14.26 -8.94
C VAL A 45 9.23 -14.15 -9.04
N THR A 46 8.62 -15.07 -9.78
CA THR A 46 7.16 -15.24 -9.83
C THR A 46 6.68 -15.95 -8.57
N LEU A 47 5.79 -15.28 -7.81
CA LEU A 47 5.20 -15.81 -6.58
C LEU A 47 3.87 -16.53 -6.85
N CYS A 48 3.12 -16.06 -7.83
CA CYS A 48 1.83 -16.59 -8.24
C CYS A 48 1.68 -16.42 -9.76
N GLU A 49 1.28 -17.49 -10.43
CA GLU A 49 0.90 -17.46 -11.84
C GLU A 49 -0.29 -18.39 -12.05
N VAL A 50 -1.42 -17.82 -12.45
CA VAL A 50 -2.70 -18.54 -12.48
C VAL A 50 -3.61 -18.08 -13.61
N ASP A 51 -4.10 -19.06 -14.37
CA ASP A 51 -5.17 -18.84 -15.35
C ASP A 51 -6.54 -18.68 -14.66
N GLY A 52 -7.33 -17.78 -15.22
CA GLY A 52 -8.66 -17.43 -14.79
C GLY A 52 -9.78 -18.24 -15.47
N PRO A 53 -11.05 -17.88 -15.22
CA PRO A 53 -11.48 -16.75 -14.38
C PRO A 53 -11.31 -17.02 -12.88
N GLY A 54 -10.95 -15.98 -12.13
CA GLY A 54 -10.76 -16.08 -10.69
C GLY A 54 -10.53 -14.75 -9.99
N MET A 55 -10.27 -14.83 -8.68
CA MET A 55 -10.03 -13.65 -7.84
C MET A 55 -9.02 -13.96 -6.76
N ILE A 56 -8.01 -13.11 -6.64
CA ILE A 56 -7.15 -13.06 -5.45
C ILE A 56 -7.94 -12.38 -4.34
N THR A 57 -7.93 -12.97 -3.15
CA THR A 57 -8.69 -12.45 -2.01
C THR A 57 -7.83 -12.17 -0.79
N HIS A 58 -6.62 -12.74 -0.75
CA HIS A 58 -5.71 -12.48 0.35
C HIS A 58 -4.25 -12.65 -0.05
N LEU A 59 -3.45 -11.69 0.37
CA LEU A 59 -2.00 -11.73 0.30
C LEU A 59 -1.48 -11.69 1.73
N TRP A 60 -0.57 -12.60 2.08
CA TRP A 60 0.20 -12.56 3.31
C TRP A 60 1.70 -12.64 3.01
N PHE A 61 2.50 -11.81 3.69
CA PHE A 61 3.95 -11.76 3.56
C PHE A 61 4.64 -11.57 4.92
N THR A 62 5.84 -12.13 5.08
CA THR A 62 6.79 -11.83 6.17
C THR A 62 8.22 -12.22 5.77
N GLY A 63 9.20 -12.08 6.68
CA GLY A 63 10.63 -12.19 6.40
C GLY A 63 11.23 -10.83 6.04
N TYR A 64 12.01 -10.77 4.96
CA TYR A 64 12.40 -9.50 4.37
C TYR A 64 11.21 -8.91 3.59
N ILE A 65 10.71 -7.79 4.09
CA ILE A 65 9.60 -7.04 3.52
C ILE A 65 9.98 -5.56 3.44
N GLY A 66 11.25 -5.27 3.12
CA GLY A 66 11.77 -3.92 3.04
C GLY A 66 11.50 -3.25 1.70
N HIS A 67 11.82 -1.97 1.59
CA HIS A 67 11.52 -1.18 0.40
C HIS A 67 12.23 -1.69 -0.88
N SER A 68 13.36 -2.39 -0.75
CA SER A 68 14.07 -2.98 -1.90
C SER A 68 13.34 -4.16 -2.53
N PHE A 69 12.32 -4.71 -1.88
CA PHE A 69 11.46 -5.73 -2.45
C PHE A 69 10.31 -5.08 -3.23
N ILE A 70 10.32 -5.19 -4.55
CA ILE A 70 9.30 -4.56 -5.40
C ILE A 70 8.22 -5.57 -5.77
N LEU A 71 7.01 -5.35 -5.24
CA LEU A 71 5.84 -6.13 -5.57
C LEU A 71 5.25 -5.65 -6.89
N ARG A 72 5.02 -6.57 -7.82
CA ARG A 72 4.28 -6.29 -9.06
C ARG A 72 3.15 -7.27 -9.30
N ILE A 73 2.04 -6.75 -9.84
CA ILE A 73 0.91 -7.56 -10.28
C ILE A 73 0.52 -7.21 -11.72
N TYR A 74 0.36 -8.24 -12.52
CA TYR A 74 0.03 -8.19 -13.95
C TYR A 74 -1.31 -8.89 -14.18
N TRP A 75 -2.14 -8.31 -15.03
CA TRP A 75 -3.48 -8.81 -15.32
C TRP A 75 -3.60 -9.16 -16.81
N GLU A 76 -4.41 -10.17 -17.11
CA GLU A 76 -4.83 -10.50 -18.49
C GLU A 76 -3.66 -10.76 -19.46
N GLY A 77 -2.50 -11.18 -18.94
CA GLY A 77 -1.28 -11.43 -19.72
C GLY A 77 -0.56 -10.17 -20.19
N SER A 78 -0.80 -9.01 -19.57
CA SER A 78 -0.08 -7.77 -19.89
C SER A 78 1.43 -7.87 -19.61
N ASP A 79 2.23 -7.20 -20.45
CA ASP A 79 3.68 -7.04 -20.26
C ASP A 79 4.02 -5.93 -19.25
N PHE A 80 3.08 -5.03 -18.99
CA PHE A 80 3.16 -4.01 -17.94
C PHE A 80 2.44 -4.44 -16.66
N PRO A 81 2.93 -4.02 -15.48
CA PRO A 81 2.21 -4.21 -14.23
C PRO A 81 1.10 -3.14 -14.07
N SER A 82 0.02 -3.54 -13.40
CA SER A 82 -1.03 -2.64 -12.91
C SER A 82 -0.89 -2.34 -11.42
N VAL A 83 -0.03 -3.08 -10.71
CA VAL A 83 0.41 -2.79 -9.35
C VAL A 83 1.93 -2.75 -9.35
N GLU A 84 2.54 -1.70 -8.85
CA GLU A 84 3.99 -1.58 -8.65
C GLU A 84 4.27 -0.70 -7.43
N ALA A 85 4.89 -1.31 -6.41
CA ALA A 85 5.30 -0.61 -5.20
C ALA A 85 6.38 -1.39 -4.44
N PRO A 86 7.23 -0.71 -3.66
CA PRO A 86 7.96 -1.34 -2.56
C PRO A 86 6.96 -2.10 -1.68
N ILE A 87 7.26 -3.35 -1.34
CA ILE A 87 6.32 -4.20 -0.61
C ILE A 87 5.97 -3.57 0.73
N SER A 88 6.93 -2.96 1.43
CA SER A 88 6.68 -2.26 2.69
C SER A 88 5.63 -1.15 2.55
N ALA A 89 5.83 -0.29 1.56
CA ALA A 89 4.94 0.82 1.25
C ALA A 89 3.57 0.37 0.73
N PHE A 90 3.49 -0.73 -0.04
CA PHE A 90 2.22 -1.30 -0.47
C PHE A 90 1.32 -1.62 0.72
N PHE A 91 1.86 -2.02 1.87
CA PHE A 91 1.10 -2.28 3.10
C PHE A 91 1.03 -1.07 4.06
N GLY A 92 1.44 0.12 3.60
CA GLY A 92 1.35 1.37 4.35
C GLY A 92 2.50 1.64 5.30
N CYS A 93 3.61 0.91 5.19
CA CYS A 93 4.80 1.10 6.01
C CYS A 93 5.95 1.68 5.19
N GLY A 94 6.00 3.01 5.03
CA GLY A 94 7.08 3.67 4.27
C GLY A 94 8.41 3.84 5.01
N TYR A 95 8.46 3.58 6.32
CA TYR A 95 9.66 3.73 7.17
C TYR A 95 10.10 2.38 7.77
N ASP A 96 10.08 1.31 6.97
CA ASP A 96 10.25 -0.06 7.48
C ASP A 96 11.62 -0.36 8.11
N GLU A 97 12.65 0.42 7.74
CA GLU A 97 13.99 0.34 8.32
C GLU A 97 14.07 0.91 9.74
N ASN A 98 13.10 1.74 10.13
CA ASN A 98 13.04 2.38 11.45
C ASN A 98 12.35 1.51 12.51
N PHE A 99 11.95 0.28 12.17
CA PHE A 99 11.33 -0.66 13.12
C PHE A 99 12.34 -1.67 13.66
N ALA A 100 12.44 -1.74 14.99
CA ALA A 100 13.11 -2.84 15.69
C ALA A 100 12.06 -3.86 16.19
N ASP A 101 12.02 -5.04 15.57
CA ASP A 101 11.08 -6.12 15.94
C ASP A 101 11.33 -6.63 17.37
N ALA A 102 12.59 -6.73 17.77
CA ALA A 102 13.00 -7.29 19.06
C ALA A 102 12.52 -6.49 20.28
N GLU A 103 12.16 -5.22 20.10
CA GLU A 103 11.72 -4.32 21.17
C GLU A 103 10.20 -4.13 21.20
N GLY A 104 9.45 -4.88 20.37
CA GLY A 104 7.99 -4.78 20.32
C GLY A 104 7.47 -3.45 19.78
N ARG A 105 8.31 -2.67 19.07
CA ARG A 105 7.98 -1.35 18.52
C ARG A 105 7.32 -1.42 17.14
N TYR A 106 7.01 -2.61 16.64
CA TYR A 106 6.38 -2.77 15.34
C TYR A 106 4.95 -2.22 15.36
N PRO A 107 4.59 -1.26 14.50
CA PRO A 107 3.26 -0.68 14.52
C PRO A 107 2.23 -1.69 14.05
N VAL A 108 1.02 -1.57 14.59
CA VAL A 108 -0.12 -2.38 14.18
C VAL A 108 -1.09 -1.52 13.38
N LEU A 109 -1.19 -1.81 12.09
CA LEU A 109 -2.26 -1.32 11.24
C LEU A 109 -3.35 -2.40 11.24
N ASN A 110 -4.55 -2.07 11.71
CA ASN A 110 -5.72 -2.93 11.64
C ASN A 110 -6.87 -2.18 10.96
N SER A 111 -7.22 -2.60 9.74
CA SER A 111 -8.24 -1.96 8.91
C SER A 111 -9.06 -2.98 8.13
N SER A 112 -10.04 -2.52 7.36
CA SER A 112 -10.87 -3.38 6.51
C SER A 112 -10.10 -3.99 5.33
N MET A 113 -9.09 -3.29 4.82
CA MET A 113 -8.36 -3.70 3.60
C MET A 113 -6.99 -4.28 3.88
N MET A 114 -6.39 -3.94 5.02
CA MET A 114 -5.03 -4.34 5.38
C MET A 114 -4.89 -4.60 6.87
N LEU A 115 -4.03 -5.56 7.20
CA LEU A 115 -3.53 -5.79 8.55
C LEU A 115 -2.00 -5.89 8.50
N VAL A 116 -1.33 -5.00 9.21
CA VAL A 116 0.09 -5.14 9.57
C VAL A 116 0.13 -5.66 11.00
N ALA A 117 0.32 -6.96 11.14
CA ALA A 117 0.44 -7.62 12.44
C ALA A 117 1.85 -7.43 13.02
N PRO A 118 2.01 -7.49 14.36
CA PRO A 118 3.31 -7.41 15.02
C PRO A 118 4.35 -8.37 14.41
N GLY A 119 5.59 -7.90 14.29
CA GLY A 119 6.69 -8.71 13.75
C GLY A 119 6.57 -8.94 12.25
N ARG A 120 6.27 -7.89 11.47
CA ARG A 120 6.31 -7.93 10.00
C ARG A 120 5.30 -8.90 9.37
N GLY A 121 4.10 -9.07 9.96
CA GLY A 121 3.04 -9.92 9.41
C GLY A 121 2.07 -9.15 8.52
N TYR A 122 2.36 -9.05 7.22
CA TYR A 122 1.66 -8.13 6.32
C TYR A 122 0.52 -8.83 5.58
N ASN A 123 -0.69 -8.29 5.68
CA ASN A 123 -1.91 -8.87 5.12
C ASN A 123 -2.69 -7.85 4.29
N SER A 124 -3.16 -8.27 3.12
CA SER A 124 -4.03 -7.48 2.24
C SER A 124 -5.27 -8.30 1.91
N TYR A 125 -6.42 -7.65 1.98
CA TYR A 125 -7.75 -8.22 1.74
C TYR A 125 -8.45 -7.56 0.54
N PHE A 126 -7.71 -6.81 -0.28
CA PHE A 126 -8.24 -6.31 -1.55
C PHE A 126 -8.69 -7.47 -2.45
N GLU A 127 -9.90 -7.37 -2.98
CA GLU A 127 -10.44 -8.32 -3.95
C GLU A 127 -9.87 -8.00 -5.34
N MET A 128 -9.10 -8.90 -5.94
CA MET A 128 -8.44 -8.64 -7.23
C MET A 128 -8.91 -9.65 -8.27
N PRO A 129 -10.03 -9.39 -8.97
CA PRO A 129 -10.57 -10.30 -9.97
C PRO A 129 -9.77 -10.22 -11.28
N PHE A 130 -9.72 -11.33 -12.01
CA PHE A 130 -9.06 -11.46 -13.31
C PHE A 130 -9.82 -12.49 -14.16
N GLN A 131 -10.00 -12.19 -15.46
CA GLN A 131 -10.71 -13.08 -16.38
C GLN A 131 -9.79 -14.15 -16.96
N LYS A 132 -8.62 -13.77 -17.46
CA LYS A 132 -7.76 -14.70 -18.21
C LYS A 132 -6.55 -15.16 -17.43
N HIS A 133 -5.82 -14.24 -16.80
CA HIS A 133 -4.52 -14.53 -16.21
C HIS A 133 -4.13 -13.52 -15.14
N CYS A 134 -3.48 -14.01 -14.09
CA CYS A 134 -2.85 -13.20 -13.05
C CYS A 134 -1.41 -13.67 -12.86
N ARG A 135 -0.47 -12.71 -12.80
CA ARG A 135 0.92 -12.94 -12.40
C ARG A 135 1.30 -11.98 -11.29
N ILE A 136 1.89 -12.48 -10.22
CA ILE A 136 2.45 -11.69 -9.13
C ILE A 136 3.93 -12.00 -9.02
N THR A 137 4.78 -10.97 -9.01
CA THR A 137 6.23 -11.11 -8.91
C THR A 137 6.78 -10.28 -7.76
N ILE A 138 7.95 -10.68 -7.26
CA ILE A 138 8.78 -9.89 -6.35
C ILE A 138 10.16 -9.72 -6.97
N GLU A 139 10.67 -8.49 -7.02
CA GLU A 139 12.05 -8.17 -7.41
C GLU A 139 12.84 -7.82 -6.15
N ASN A 140 14.05 -8.35 -6.01
CA ASN A 140 14.99 -7.93 -4.98
C ASN A 140 15.99 -6.92 -5.54
N ARG A 141 15.86 -5.65 -5.16
CA ARG A 141 16.80 -4.59 -5.56
C ARG A 141 17.94 -4.35 -4.57
N SER A 142 17.94 -5.04 -3.43
CA SER A 142 18.98 -4.89 -2.43
C SER A 142 20.30 -5.52 -2.90
N SER A 143 21.39 -5.21 -2.19
CA SER A 143 22.72 -5.75 -2.49
C SER A 143 22.96 -7.18 -1.98
N GLU A 144 21.99 -7.78 -1.30
CA GLU A 144 22.14 -9.09 -0.65
C GLU A 144 20.94 -10.00 -0.98
N PRO A 145 21.13 -11.33 -0.94
CA PRO A 145 20.02 -12.26 -1.05
C PRO A 145 19.12 -12.18 0.20
N GLN A 146 17.80 -12.23 -0.02
CA GLN A 146 16.81 -12.02 1.04
C GLN A 146 15.79 -13.15 1.09
N TYR A 147 15.26 -13.44 2.29
CA TYR A 147 14.26 -14.48 2.51
C TYR A 147 12.85 -13.91 2.59
N LEU A 148 11.95 -14.42 1.74
CA LEU A 148 10.52 -14.10 1.74
C LEU A 148 9.69 -15.29 2.20
N PHE A 149 8.73 -15.05 3.08
CA PHE A 149 7.64 -15.96 3.40
C PHE A 149 6.36 -15.37 2.84
N TYR A 150 5.53 -16.19 2.20
CA TYR A 150 4.29 -15.69 1.62
C TYR A 150 3.19 -16.75 1.52
N MET A 151 1.96 -16.25 1.43
CA MET A 151 0.76 -17.02 1.12
C MET A 151 -0.15 -16.13 0.28
N ILE A 152 -0.40 -16.54 -0.96
CA ILE A 152 -1.30 -15.84 -1.89
C ILE A 152 -2.49 -16.75 -2.13
N THR A 153 -3.68 -16.34 -1.71
CA THR A 153 -4.89 -17.16 -1.82
C THR A 153 -5.97 -16.48 -2.64
N GLY A 154 -6.73 -17.31 -3.32
CA GLY A 154 -7.85 -16.88 -4.14
C GLY A 154 -8.73 -18.05 -4.52
N TRP A 155 -9.63 -17.81 -5.47
CA TRP A 155 -10.51 -18.83 -6.00
C TRP A 155 -10.68 -18.70 -7.51
N ARG A 156 -10.90 -19.82 -8.18
CA ARG A 156 -11.37 -19.91 -9.57
C ARG A 156 -12.88 -20.07 -9.60
N GLY A 157 -13.51 -19.49 -10.60
CA GLY A 157 -14.95 -19.58 -10.81
C GLY A 157 -15.46 -18.45 -11.70
N ALA A 158 -16.73 -18.56 -12.10
CA ALA A 158 -17.34 -17.54 -12.94
C ALA A 158 -17.35 -16.16 -12.27
N LEU A 159 -17.08 -15.13 -13.07
CA LEU A 159 -17.11 -13.72 -12.70
C LEU A 159 -18.22 -13.01 -13.49
N PRO A 160 -18.75 -11.89 -12.97
CA PRO A 160 -19.57 -10.97 -13.78
C PRO A 160 -18.83 -10.51 -15.03
N GLU A 161 -19.55 -10.11 -16.08
CA GLU A 161 -18.91 -9.58 -17.31
C GLU A 161 -18.15 -8.27 -17.06
N ASN A 162 -18.65 -7.45 -16.13
CA ASN A 162 -18.15 -6.11 -15.81
C ASN A 162 -17.28 -6.09 -14.54
N ILE A 163 -16.30 -6.99 -14.45
CA ILE A 163 -15.29 -6.89 -13.38
C ILE A 163 -14.42 -5.64 -13.57
N SER A 164 -13.76 -5.25 -12.49
CA SER A 164 -12.78 -4.17 -12.46
C SER A 164 -11.44 -4.68 -11.92
N TYR A 165 -10.34 -4.18 -12.47
CA TYR A 165 -8.99 -4.63 -12.17
C TYR A 165 -8.34 -3.74 -11.12
N PHE A 166 -7.73 -4.37 -10.11
CA PHE A 166 -7.06 -3.68 -9.03
C PHE A 166 -5.76 -3.05 -9.51
N HIS A 167 -5.52 -1.81 -9.11
CA HIS A 167 -4.29 -1.09 -9.40
C HIS A 167 -3.76 -0.45 -8.12
N ALA A 168 -2.44 -0.34 -8.04
CA ALA A 168 -1.79 0.45 -7.01
C ALA A 168 -0.44 0.98 -7.49
N ALA A 169 -0.13 2.23 -7.13
CA ALA A 169 1.13 2.85 -7.51
C ALA A 169 1.76 3.56 -6.33
N TYR A 170 3.05 3.31 -6.15
CA TYR A 170 3.91 4.05 -5.25
C TYR A 170 4.28 5.41 -5.83
N ARG A 171 4.39 6.41 -4.96
CA ARG A 171 4.97 7.71 -5.28
C ARG A 171 5.66 8.30 -4.06
N GLN A 172 6.65 9.17 -4.30
CA GLN A 172 7.38 9.87 -3.25
C GLN A 172 7.85 11.25 -3.71
N GLU A 173 8.02 12.16 -2.75
CA GLU A 173 8.78 13.41 -2.88
C GLU A 173 9.47 13.71 -1.55
N HIS A 174 10.81 13.64 -1.53
CA HIS A 174 11.65 13.85 -0.34
C HIS A 174 12.63 15.01 -0.55
N PRO A 175 12.26 16.27 -0.28
CA PRO A 175 10.95 16.73 0.20
C PRO A 175 9.95 17.01 -0.93
N VAL A 176 8.69 17.27 -0.57
CA VAL A 176 7.68 17.82 -1.48
C VAL A 176 8.21 19.07 -2.19
N GLN A 177 7.99 19.16 -3.50
CA GLN A 177 8.52 20.25 -4.32
C GLN A 177 8.03 21.62 -3.86
N LYS A 178 8.95 22.59 -3.74
CA LYS A 178 8.61 23.95 -3.29
C LYS A 178 7.55 24.60 -4.18
N GLY A 179 6.51 25.13 -3.53
CA GLY A 179 5.43 25.86 -4.20
C GLY A 179 4.45 24.98 -4.99
N ARG A 180 4.48 23.67 -4.78
CA ARG A 180 3.55 22.72 -5.41
C ARG A 180 2.97 21.78 -4.38
N SER A 181 1.74 21.34 -4.64
CA SER A 181 1.11 20.23 -3.94
C SER A 181 1.82 18.93 -4.29
N TYR A 182 1.91 18.01 -3.34
CA TYR A 182 2.31 16.64 -3.60
C TYR A 182 1.27 15.97 -4.49
N VAL A 183 1.70 15.41 -5.62
CA VAL A 183 0.81 14.62 -6.47
C VAL A 183 0.75 13.21 -5.90
N VAL A 184 -0.43 12.77 -5.50
CA VAL A 184 -0.67 11.40 -5.05
C VAL A 184 -0.83 10.48 -6.26
N ALA A 185 -1.73 10.90 -7.15
CA ALA A 185 -2.11 10.18 -8.35
C ALA A 185 -2.55 11.20 -9.40
N ASP A 186 -2.18 10.97 -10.66
CA ASP A 186 -2.50 11.80 -11.80
C ASP A 186 -2.41 10.91 -13.04
N HIS A 187 -3.01 11.33 -14.15
CA HIS A 187 -3.03 10.59 -15.40
C HIS A 187 -3.56 9.14 -15.27
N ILE A 188 -4.44 8.89 -14.30
CA ILE A 188 -5.22 7.65 -14.25
C ILE A 188 -6.37 7.82 -15.24
N GLU A 189 -6.35 7.06 -16.33
CA GLU A 189 -7.37 7.13 -17.39
C GLU A 189 -8.21 5.85 -17.46
N GLY A 190 -9.52 6.02 -17.56
CA GLY A 190 -10.51 4.94 -17.65
C GLY A 190 -11.68 5.17 -16.72
N LYS A 191 -12.64 4.24 -16.76
CA LYS A 191 -13.77 4.24 -15.83
C LYS A 191 -13.38 3.43 -14.61
N GLY A 192 -13.61 3.98 -13.42
CA GLY A 192 -13.12 3.34 -12.22
C GLY A 192 -13.62 3.91 -10.92
N ARG A 193 -12.96 3.46 -9.85
CA ARG A 193 -13.13 3.99 -8.51
C ARG A 193 -11.82 4.04 -7.76
N PHE A 194 -11.55 5.16 -7.11
CA PHE A 194 -10.47 5.29 -6.15
C PHE A 194 -10.94 4.73 -4.81
N ILE A 195 -10.12 3.86 -4.21
CA ILE A 195 -10.50 3.12 -3.00
C ILE A 195 -9.63 3.50 -1.80
N GLY A 196 -8.67 4.41 -1.97
CA GLY A 196 -7.90 4.95 -0.86
C GLY A 196 -6.40 5.05 -1.11
N MET A 197 -5.70 5.33 -0.02
CA MET A 197 -4.26 5.49 0.00
C MET A 197 -3.65 5.17 1.37
N THR A 198 -2.36 4.92 1.34
CA THR A 198 -1.48 5.02 2.49
C THR A 198 -0.57 6.23 2.31
N LEU A 199 -0.23 6.90 3.41
CA LEU A 199 0.67 8.05 3.41
C LEU A 199 1.66 7.91 4.55
N SER A 200 2.94 8.09 4.23
CA SER A 200 4.05 8.15 5.19
C SER A 200 4.65 9.55 5.10
N VAL A 201 4.73 10.24 6.23
CA VAL A 201 5.19 11.64 6.30
C VAL A 201 6.39 11.78 7.23
N GLY A 202 7.44 12.44 6.75
CA GLY A 202 8.64 12.77 7.51
C GLY A 202 8.74 14.27 7.71
N VAL A 203 8.57 14.72 8.95
CA VAL A 203 8.54 16.15 9.24
C VAL A 203 9.97 16.69 9.37
N ASN A 204 10.33 17.63 8.49
CA ASN A 204 11.69 18.16 8.33
C ASN A 204 11.94 19.50 9.06
N GLY A 205 10.90 20.06 9.68
CA GLY A 205 10.98 21.30 10.45
C GLY A 205 10.33 21.21 11.83
N HIS A 206 10.23 22.34 12.53
CA HIS A 206 9.50 22.41 13.80
C HIS A 206 8.06 21.91 13.62
N ASN A 207 7.59 21.13 14.59
CA ASN A 207 6.27 20.53 14.56
C ASN A 207 5.17 21.53 14.98
N THR A 208 4.91 22.52 14.12
CA THR A 208 3.97 23.63 14.35
C THR A 208 2.59 23.37 13.74
N CYS A 209 2.08 22.13 13.84
CA CYS A 209 0.96 21.58 13.05
C CYS A 209 1.31 21.47 11.55
N TRP A 210 1.62 20.25 11.10
CA TRP A 210 2.01 19.94 9.72
C TRP A 210 0.84 19.47 8.84
N VAL A 211 -0.36 19.40 9.42
CA VAL A 211 -1.50 18.71 8.80
C VAL A 211 -2.46 19.65 8.09
N GLU A 212 -2.20 20.95 7.97
CA GLU A 212 -3.13 21.90 7.34
C GLU A 212 -3.22 21.77 5.80
N GLY A 213 -2.46 20.84 5.21
CA GLY A 213 -2.45 20.62 3.77
C GLY A 213 -3.75 20.01 3.25
N GLU A 214 -4.48 20.73 2.40
CA GLU A 214 -5.73 20.25 1.79
C GLU A 214 -5.50 19.07 0.84
N ALA A 215 -6.32 18.02 0.98
CA ALA A 215 -6.43 16.98 -0.04
C ALA A 215 -7.47 17.36 -1.09
N LYS A 216 -7.08 17.33 -2.37
CA LYS A 216 -7.89 17.75 -3.52
C LYS A 216 -8.03 16.62 -4.51
N ILE A 217 -9.25 16.30 -4.91
CA ILE A 217 -9.56 15.26 -5.89
C ILE A 217 -10.30 15.89 -7.07
N TYR A 218 -9.79 15.62 -8.26
CA TYR A 218 -10.29 16.10 -9.55
C TYR A 218 -10.76 14.89 -10.35
N LEU A 219 -12.01 14.92 -10.81
CA LEU A 219 -12.61 13.83 -11.55
C LEU A 219 -12.74 14.24 -13.02
N ASP A 220 -12.57 13.30 -13.94
CA ASP A 220 -12.96 13.44 -15.34
C ASP A 220 -12.42 14.68 -16.10
N GLY A 221 -11.23 15.15 -15.70
CA GLY A 221 -10.53 16.27 -16.34
C GLY A 221 -10.96 17.65 -15.83
N GLU A 222 -11.61 17.71 -14.67
CA GLU A 222 -12.03 18.94 -14.03
C GLU A 222 -10.87 19.93 -13.76
N GLU A 223 -11.14 21.22 -13.95
CA GLU A 223 -10.22 22.32 -13.61
C GLU A 223 -10.17 22.59 -12.09
N TYR A 224 -11.29 22.38 -11.39
CA TYR A 224 -11.45 22.60 -9.96
C TYR A 224 -11.80 21.28 -9.25
N PRO A 225 -11.33 21.05 -8.02
CA PRO A 225 -11.55 19.78 -7.35
C PRO A 225 -13.01 19.61 -6.94
N SER A 226 -13.60 18.46 -7.27
CA SER A 226 -14.93 18.06 -6.80
C SER A 226 -14.95 17.67 -5.33
N LEU A 227 -13.85 17.09 -4.83
CA LEU A 227 -13.68 16.85 -3.39
C LEU A 227 -12.50 17.68 -2.91
N ASN A 228 -12.77 18.59 -1.98
CA ASN A 228 -11.77 19.43 -1.35
C ASN A 228 -11.88 19.28 0.17
N TYR A 229 -10.82 18.79 0.79
CA TYR A 229 -10.73 18.63 2.24
C TYR A 229 -10.02 19.83 2.86
N THR A 230 -10.31 20.10 4.14
CA THR A 230 -9.81 21.27 4.87
C THR A 230 -8.40 21.10 5.42
N GLY A 231 -7.93 19.86 5.55
CA GLY A 231 -6.62 19.51 6.06
C GLY A 231 -6.29 18.05 5.78
N THR A 232 -5.02 17.70 5.97
CA THR A 232 -4.49 16.35 5.86
C THR A 232 -5.11 15.47 6.93
N GLU A 233 -5.20 15.93 8.17
CA GLU A 233 -5.87 15.18 9.23
C GLU A 233 -7.34 14.96 8.96
N ASP A 234 -8.00 15.98 8.40
CA ASP A 234 -9.42 15.91 8.07
C ASP A 234 -9.65 14.90 6.94
N TYR A 235 -8.76 14.85 5.95
CA TYR A 235 -8.77 13.80 4.94
C TYR A 235 -8.62 12.42 5.58
N PHE A 236 -7.79 12.23 6.59
CA PHE A 236 -7.67 10.93 7.29
C PHE A 236 -8.69 10.73 8.42
N CYS A 237 -9.82 11.44 8.39
CA CYS A 237 -10.92 11.36 9.36
C CYS A 237 -10.49 11.66 10.81
N GLY A 238 -9.37 12.37 10.98
CA GLY A 238 -8.97 12.99 12.23
C GLY A 238 -9.60 14.36 12.38
N SER A 239 -9.08 15.11 13.35
CA SER A 239 -9.33 16.54 13.54
C SER A 239 -8.30 17.07 14.54
N TYR A 240 -8.12 18.39 14.61
CA TYR A 240 -7.30 19.05 15.63
C TYR A 240 -5.88 18.47 15.71
N GLY A 241 -5.23 18.28 14.56
CA GLY A 241 -3.89 17.68 14.52
C GLY A 241 -3.85 16.22 14.97
N PHE A 242 -4.90 15.42 14.75
CA PHE A 242 -5.04 14.03 15.24
C PHE A 242 -4.94 13.87 16.77
N GLY A 243 -5.42 14.86 17.51
CA GLY A 243 -5.41 14.83 18.96
C GLY A 243 -6.15 16.01 19.56
N ASN A 244 -6.04 16.15 20.88
CA ASN A 244 -6.49 17.37 21.55
C ASN A 244 -5.30 18.34 21.58
N ASP A 245 -4.97 18.91 20.42
CA ASP A 245 -3.84 19.83 20.22
C ASP A 245 -3.90 21.07 21.12
N ILE A 246 -5.09 21.51 21.51
CA ILE A 246 -5.29 22.66 22.40
C ILE A 246 -5.05 22.30 23.87
N GLN A 247 -5.58 21.18 24.36
CA GLN A 247 -5.52 20.84 25.80
C GLN A 247 -4.38 19.86 26.13
N LEU A 248 -4.23 18.78 25.37
CA LEU A 248 -3.26 17.71 25.65
C LEU A 248 -1.94 17.87 24.90
N LYS A 249 -1.93 18.63 23.79
CA LYS A 249 -0.74 18.87 22.96
C LYS A 249 0.02 17.59 22.60
N LYS A 250 -0.74 16.52 22.35
CA LYS A 250 -0.21 15.19 22.08
C LYS A 250 -1.05 14.51 21.01
N TYR A 251 -0.37 13.95 20.01
CA TYR A 251 -0.99 13.07 19.02
C TYR A 251 -1.56 11.80 19.67
N GLN A 252 -2.67 11.33 19.15
CA GLN A 252 -3.31 10.10 19.57
C GLN A 252 -3.42 9.17 18.38
N PRO A 253 -2.52 8.18 18.24
CA PRO A 253 -2.62 7.23 17.15
C PRO A 253 -3.87 6.37 17.30
N PHE A 254 -4.47 6.01 16.18
CA PHE A 254 -5.62 5.14 16.10
C PHE A 254 -5.60 4.33 14.81
N SER A 255 -6.28 3.18 14.84
CA SER A 255 -6.47 2.32 13.67
C SER A 255 -7.93 1.93 13.59
N GLY A 256 -8.66 2.56 12.68
CA GLY A 256 -10.07 2.27 12.40
C GLY A 256 -10.25 1.40 11.16
N LEU A 257 -11.49 0.96 10.90
CA LEU A 257 -11.77 0.13 9.72
C LEU A 257 -11.35 0.83 8.41
N TYR A 258 -11.62 2.13 8.29
CA TYR A 258 -11.44 2.86 7.03
C TYR A 258 -10.41 3.99 7.08
N ALA A 259 -9.90 4.37 8.25
CA ALA A 259 -8.86 5.38 8.35
C ALA A 259 -8.05 5.21 9.64
N GLY A 260 -6.83 5.76 9.66
CA GLY A 260 -5.97 5.74 10.85
C GLY A 260 -4.73 6.60 10.71
N LEU A 261 -4.35 7.28 11.80
CA LEU A 261 -2.96 7.63 12.10
C LEU A 261 -2.42 6.49 12.97
N TYR A 262 -1.94 5.40 12.37
CA TYR A 262 -1.73 4.16 13.12
C TYR A 262 -0.35 4.09 13.80
N ALA A 263 0.60 4.92 13.36
CA ALA A 263 1.92 4.97 13.99
C ALA A 263 2.54 6.38 13.92
N ILE A 264 3.34 6.66 14.93
CA ILE A 264 4.20 7.83 15.01
C ILE A 264 5.57 7.35 15.48
N LEU A 265 6.60 7.61 14.70
CA LEU A 265 7.99 7.25 14.98
C LEU A 265 8.82 8.51 15.25
N GLY A 266 10.03 8.29 15.78
CA GLY A 266 10.91 9.34 16.25
C GLY A 266 10.52 9.84 17.64
N ASP A 267 11.51 10.15 18.47
CA ASP A 267 11.32 10.74 19.79
C ASP A 267 12.14 12.03 19.89
N THR A 268 11.44 13.15 20.07
CA THR A 268 12.05 14.48 20.26
C THR A 268 12.93 14.57 21.51
N ASN A 269 12.86 13.61 22.42
CA ASN A 269 13.75 13.50 23.59
C ASN A 269 15.06 12.76 23.27
N GLU A 270 15.15 12.05 22.14
CA GLU A 270 16.36 11.34 21.72
C GLU A 270 17.28 12.27 20.91
N MET A 271 18.57 12.27 21.25
CA MET A 271 19.57 13.17 20.66
C MET A 271 19.71 13.04 19.12
N TYR A 272 19.53 11.82 18.58
CA TYR A 272 19.78 11.52 17.17
C TYR A 272 18.54 10.99 16.41
N ASN A 273 17.35 11.04 17.01
CA ASN A 273 16.11 10.49 16.44
C ASN A 273 14.91 11.43 16.69
N ALA A 274 15.17 12.74 16.68
CA ALA A 274 14.19 13.73 17.07
C ALA A 274 13.10 14.02 16.02
N GLN A 275 13.30 13.59 14.76
CA GLN A 275 12.36 13.89 13.69
C GLN A 275 11.17 12.93 13.72
N LYS A 276 9.95 13.48 13.74
CA LYS A 276 8.74 12.67 13.76
C LYS A 276 8.42 12.12 12.38
N ARG A 277 8.06 10.84 12.33
CA ARG A 277 7.49 10.17 11.16
C ARG A 277 6.07 9.74 11.46
N PHE A 278 5.16 9.92 10.51
CA PHE A 278 3.75 9.60 10.68
C PHE A 278 3.34 8.59 9.61
N LEU A 279 2.57 7.58 10.00
CA LEU A 279 2.03 6.57 9.10
C LEU A 279 0.51 6.60 9.14
N LEU A 280 -0.09 6.83 7.98
CA LEU A 280 -1.52 7.07 7.81
C LEU A 280 -2.10 6.17 6.71
N TYR A 281 -3.39 5.91 6.81
CA TYR A 281 -4.17 5.30 5.73
C TYR A 281 -5.60 5.81 5.72
N ARG A 282 -6.21 5.80 4.54
CA ARG A 282 -7.65 5.98 4.33
C ARG A 282 -8.15 5.08 3.21
N TRP A 283 -9.30 4.44 3.44
CA TRP A 283 -9.98 3.54 2.53
C TRP A 283 -11.37 4.09 2.18
N HIS A 284 -11.58 4.43 0.92
CA HIS A 284 -12.88 4.78 0.35
C HIS A 284 -13.66 3.51 -0.03
N VAL A 285 -13.98 2.68 0.97
CA VAL A 285 -14.71 1.41 0.78
C VAL A 285 -16.21 1.63 0.97
N ALA A 286 -16.58 2.25 2.09
CA ALA A 286 -17.97 2.62 2.37
C ALA A 286 -18.40 3.89 1.62
N ASP A 287 -17.44 4.69 1.17
CA ASP A 287 -17.57 6.00 0.52
C ASP A 287 -16.72 6.07 -0.76
N ALA A 288 -16.85 5.06 -1.62
CA ALA A 288 -16.07 4.96 -2.86
C ALA A 288 -16.18 6.20 -3.76
N VAL A 289 -15.04 6.66 -4.28
CA VAL A 289 -14.94 7.81 -5.20
C VAL A 289 -14.91 7.30 -6.63
N TYR A 290 -15.98 7.51 -7.39
CA TYR A 290 -16.12 7.04 -8.77
C TYR A 290 -15.71 8.11 -9.79
N PHE A 291 -15.21 7.66 -10.94
CA PHE A 291 -14.87 8.50 -12.10
C PHE A 291 -15.12 7.74 -13.41
N GLU A 292 -15.42 8.45 -14.49
CA GLU A 292 -15.79 7.85 -15.78
C GLU A 292 -14.67 7.92 -16.83
N LYS A 293 -13.78 8.91 -16.72
CA LYS A 293 -12.74 9.21 -17.71
C LYS A 293 -11.36 9.28 -17.09
N SER A 294 -11.21 9.97 -15.95
CA SER A 294 -9.90 10.18 -15.36
C SER A 294 -9.95 10.54 -13.88
N PHE A 295 -8.85 10.30 -13.17
CA PHE A 295 -8.71 10.63 -11.76
C PHE A 295 -7.37 11.34 -11.49
N LYS A 296 -7.43 12.37 -10.66
CA LYS A 296 -6.26 13.04 -10.10
C LYS A 296 -6.50 13.37 -8.63
N MET A 297 -5.49 13.17 -7.81
CA MET A 297 -5.46 13.58 -6.41
C MET A 297 -4.14 14.28 -6.08
N THR A 298 -4.24 15.39 -5.38
CA THR A 298 -3.10 16.12 -4.82
C THR A 298 -3.30 16.34 -3.33
N MET A 299 -2.21 16.51 -2.59
CA MET A 299 -2.21 16.92 -1.19
C MET A 299 -1.26 18.09 -1.02
N ASP A 300 -1.74 19.18 -0.45
CA ASP A 300 -0.86 20.28 -0.10
C ASP A 300 0.04 19.88 1.07
N ASN A 301 1.22 20.50 1.15
CA ASN A 301 2.14 20.37 2.28
C ASN A 301 2.17 21.71 3.02
N LEU A 302 1.27 21.88 3.99
CA LEU A 302 1.05 23.14 4.70
C LEU A 302 1.03 22.92 6.21
N GLY A 303 1.51 23.91 6.95
CA GLY A 303 1.20 24.07 8.35
C GLY A 303 0.54 25.41 8.62
N TRP A 304 0.26 25.70 9.90
CA TRP A 304 -0.42 26.95 10.32
C TRP A 304 0.25 28.22 9.82
N THR A 305 1.57 28.20 9.67
CA THR A 305 2.37 29.36 9.28
C THR A 305 2.69 29.41 7.79
N GLY A 306 2.12 28.51 6.98
CA GLY A 306 2.30 28.45 5.53
C GLY A 306 2.94 27.16 5.03
N PRO A 307 3.47 27.16 3.78
CA PRO A 307 4.00 25.98 3.13
C PRO A 307 5.14 25.31 3.88
N ARG A 308 5.15 23.98 3.81
CA ARG A 308 6.16 23.09 4.39
C ARG A 308 6.79 22.24 3.30
N TYR A 309 7.96 21.68 3.62
CA TYR A 309 8.76 20.86 2.71
C TYR A 309 9.20 19.60 3.46
N ASP A 310 8.18 18.88 3.90
CA ASP A 310 8.30 17.58 4.56
C ASP A 310 8.38 16.47 3.49
N ASP A 311 8.85 15.29 3.91
CA ASP A 311 9.01 14.11 3.04
C ASP A 311 7.70 13.34 2.96
N TYR A 312 7.15 13.20 1.75
CA TYR A 312 5.89 12.48 1.52
C TYR A 312 6.14 11.24 0.68
N THR A 313 5.59 10.12 1.12
CA THR A 313 5.51 8.87 0.37
C THR A 313 4.10 8.32 0.45
N SER A 314 3.54 7.87 -0.66
CA SER A 314 2.20 7.28 -0.68
C SER A 314 2.10 6.09 -1.60
N VAL A 315 1.15 5.19 -1.31
CA VAL A 315 0.61 4.27 -2.30
C VAL A 315 -0.85 4.61 -2.51
N ALA A 316 -1.22 4.88 -3.76
CA ALA A 316 -2.61 5.06 -4.18
C ALA A 316 -3.19 3.71 -4.63
N TYR A 317 -4.46 3.44 -4.34
CA TYR A 317 -5.14 2.20 -4.73
C TYR A 317 -6.45 2.52 -5.43
N TRP A 318 -6.75 1.82 -6.53
CA TRP A 318 -7.96 2.05 -7.31
C TRP A 318 -8.36 0.80 -8.12
N TYR A 319 -9.56 0.84 -8.70
CA TYR A 319 -10.01 -0.13 -9.69
C TYR A 319 -10.33 0.55 -11.00
N LEU A 320 -9.98 -0.08 -12.13
CA LEU A 320 -10.37 0.35 -13.48
C LEU A 320 -11.14 -0.75 -14.22
N ASP A 321 -11.88 -0.37 -15.23
CA ASP A 321 -12.59 -1.28 -16.14
C ASP A 321 -11.66 -2.19 -16.96
N LYS A 322 -10.37 -1.84 -17.06
CA LYS A 322 -9.34 -2.60 -17.81
C LYS A 322 -7.98 -2.53 -17.11
N PRO A 323 -7.08 -3.51 -17.34
CA PRO A 323 -5.68 -3.36 -16.96
C PRO A 323 -5.05 -2.16 -17.67
N LYS A 324 -4.34 -1.34 -16.91
CA LYS A 324 -3.61 -0.18 -17.42
C LYS A 324 -2.19 -0.16 -16.87
N LYS A 325 -1.28 0.37 -17.69
CA LYS A 325 0.08 0.69 -17.27
C LYS A 325 0.01 1.83 -16.27
N LEU A 326 0.84 1.76 -15.24
CA LEU A 326 0.95 2.81 -14.24
C LEU A 326 1.54 4.09 -14.83
N PRO A 327 1.02 5.28 -14.45
CA PRO A 327 1.47 6.55 -15.01
C PRO A 327 2.78 7.06 -14.39
N PHE A 328 3.34 6.35 -13.41
CA PHE A 328 4.54 6.73 -12.68
C PHE A 328 5.65 5.70 -12.88
N VAL A 329 6.89 6.18 -12.80
CA VAL A 329 8.08 5.34 -12.77
C VAL A 329 8.51 5.20 -11.32
N LEU A 330 8.72 3.96 -10.88
CA LEU A 330 9.26 3.71 -9.56
C LEU A 330 10.71 4.24 -9.45
N PRO A 331 11.07 4.98 -8.39
CA PRO A 331 12.44 5.42 -8.17
C PRO A 331 13.46 4.29 -8.12
N GLU A 332 14.74 4.64 -8.25
CA GLU A 332 15.84 3.71 -8.03
C GLU A 332 15.92 3.30 -6.55
N ASP A 333 16.48 2.13 -6.25
CA ASP A 333 16.51 1.57 -4.89
C ASP A 333 17.07 2.55 -3.84
N HIS A 334 18.21 3.18 -4.15
CA HIS A 334 18.86 4.15 -3.27
C HIS A 334 18.06 5.43 -3.02
N GLU A 335 17.04 5.72 -3.85
CA GLU A 335 16.13 6.85 -3.67
C GLU A 335 14.92 6.48 -2.81
N LEU A 336 14.58 5.19 -2.67
CA LEU A 336 13.45 4.72 -1.87
C LEU A 336 13.72 4.78 -0.36
N ILE A 337 14.99 4.93 0.04
CA ILE A 337 15.40 5.03 1.44
C ILE A 337 14.91 6.35 2.03
N MET A 338 13.90 6.27 2.89
CA MET A 338 13.47 7.39 3.71
C MET A 338 14.33 7.48 4.97
N LYS A 339 15.24 8.47 4.97
CA LYS A 339 16.17 8.73 6.08
C LYS A 339 15.49 9.22 7.36
#